data_AF-A0A1B8W473-F1
#
_entry.id   AF-A0A1B8W473-F1
#
_cell.length_a   1.000
_cell.length_b   1.000
_cell.length_c   1.000
_cell.angle_alpha   90.00
_cell.angle_beta   90.00
_cell.angle_gamma   90.00
#
_symmetry.space_group_name_H-M   'P 1'
#
loop_
_entity.id
_entity.type
_entity.pdbx_description
1 polymer ?
#
loop_
_entity_poly.entity_id
_entity_poly.type
_entity_poly.pdbx_seq_one_letter_code
_entity_poly.pdbx_strand_id
1 'polypeptide(L)' 'MNLTELQQSVLLALTTEWQTPVQIAGQLPKAPEDPSDVNQSLNELLSEGLAQANSVVFGLYRLTTLGTSIKTTELGRNE' A
#
# COMPACT_ATOMS: atom_id res chain seq x y z
N MET A 1 -14.81 -0.53 4.93
CA MET A 1 -13.90 -0.79 3.80
C MET A 1 -13.60 -2.27 3.79
N ASN A 2 -13.77 -2.96 2.66
CA ASN A 2 -13.45 -4.38 2.53
C ASN A 2 -12.28 -4.52 1.56
N LEU A 3 -11.06 -4.51 2.09
CA LEU A 3 -9.84 -4.67 1.30
C LEU A 3 -9.66 -6.11 0.83
N THR A 4 -9.23 -6.29 -0.41
CA THR A 4 -8.75 -7.59 -0.90
C THR A 4 -7.44 -7.98 -0.22
N GLU A 5 -7.10 -9.27 -0.22
CA GLU A 5 -5.83 -9.75 0.38
C GLU A 5 -4.60 -9.06 -0.22
N LEU A 6 -4.64 -8.77 -1.53
CA LEU A 6 -3.56 -8.03 -2.18
C LEU A 6 -3.49 -6.58 -1.71
N GLN A 7 -4.63 -5.88 -1.62
CA GLN A 7 -4.65 -4.50 -1.13
C GLN A 7 -4.18 -4.43 0.34
N GLN A 8 -4.56 -5.40 1.17
CA GLN A 8 -4.06 -5.53 2.54
C GLN A 8 -2.54 -5.74 2.56
N SER A 9 -2.03 -6.63 1.69
CA SER A 9 -0.59 -6.89 1.57
C SER A 9 0.19 -5.65 1.11
N VAL A 10 -0.34 -4.91 0.14
CA VAL A 10 0.24 -3.64 -0.34
C VAL A 10 0.19 -2.58 0.76
N LEU A 11 -0.91 -2.48 1.51
CA LEU A 11 -1.02 -1.58 2.65
C LEU A 11 -0.03 -1.93 3.78
N LEU A 12 0.18 -3.22 4.03
CA LEU A 12 1.17 -3.71 4.99
C LEU A 12 2.62 -3.42 4.53
N ALA A 13 2.89 -3.50 3.23
CA ALA A 13 4.20 -3.19 2.66
C ALA A 13 4.50 -1.68 2.59
N LEU A 14 3.47 -0.83 2.49
CA LEU A 14 3.65 0.62 2.51
C LEU A 14 4.19 1.12 3.86
N THR A 15 5.01 2.17 3.79
CA THR A 15 5.59 2.86 4.94
C THR A 15 5.22 4.35 4.94
N THR A 16 5.61 5.10 5.96
CA THR A 16 5.45 6.57 6.00
C THR A 16 6.44 7.29 5.08
N GLU A 17 7.48 6.60 4.61
CA GLU A 17 8.45 7.11 3.65
C GLU A 17 7.96 6.93 2.20
N TRP A 18 8.48 7.74 1.29
CA TRP A 18 8.14 7.66 -0.13
C TRP A 18 8.79 6.45 -0.81
N GLN A 19 7.98 5.62 -1.47
CA GLN A 19 8.42 4.38 -2.12
C GLN A 19 7.87 4.27 -3.54
N THR A 20 8.65 3.65 -4.42
CA THR A 20 8.21 3.27 -5.78
C THR A 20 7.40 1.97 -5.75
N PRO A 21 6.55 1.71 -6.75
CA PRO A 21 5.83 0.43 -6.88
C PRO A 21 6.75 -0.79 -6.84
N VAL A 22 7.95 -0.70 -7.42
CA VAL A 22 8.95 -1.78 -7.41
C VAL A 22 9.46 -2.06 -6.00
N GLN A 23 9.74 -1.02 -5.21
CA GLN A 23 10.15 -1.19 -3.81
C GLN A 23 9.03 -1.79 -2.97
N ILE A 24 7.77 -1.37 -3.20
CA ILE A 24 6.60 -1.89 -2.50
C ILE A 24 6.40 -3.37 -2.86
N ALA A 25 6.45 -3.72 -4.15
CA ALA A 25 6.32 -5.09 -4.63
C ALA A 25 7.39 -6.03 -4.03
N GLY A 26 8.63 -5.53 -3.88
CA GLY A 26 9.73 -6.28 -3.25
C GLY A 26 9.56 -6.56 -1.76
N GLN A 27 8.60 -5.90 -1.09
CA GLN A 27 8.27 -6.12 0.33
C GLN A 27 7.04 -7.02 0.51
N LEU A 28 6.38 -7.43 -0.58
CA LEU A 28 5.22 -8.31 -0.48
C LEU A 28 5.65 -9.74 -0.12
N PRO A 29 4.89 -10.44 0.74
CA PRO A 29 5.22 -11.82 1.14
C PRO A 29 5.16 -12.81 -0.03
N LYS A 30 4.38 -12.49 -1.06
CA LYS A 30 4.34 -13.20 -2.34
C LYS A 30 4.50 -12.16 -3.45
N ALA A 31 5.39 -12.44 -4.40
CA ALA A 31 5.49 -11.63 -5.60
C ALA A 31 4.14 -11.67 -6.35
N PRO A 32 3.60 -10.51 -6.76
CA PRO A 32 2.39 -10.47 -7.57
C PRO A 32 2.67 -11.12 -8.93
N GLU A 33 1.67 -11.78 -9.48
CA GLU A 33 1.80 -12.45 -10.79
C GLU A 33 1.91 -11.43 -11.92
N ASP A 34 1.21 -10.30 -11.80
CA ASP A 34 1.36 -9.14 -12.68
C ASP A 34 1.82 -7.90 -11.87
N PRO A 35 2.92 -7.22 -12.24
CA PRO A 35 3.32 -5.96 -11.61
C PRO A 35 2.25 -4.85 -11.68
N SER A 36 1.31 -4.95 -12.61
CA SER A 36 0.14 -4.07 -12.73
C SER A 36 -0.80 -4.19 -11.52
N ASP A 37 -0.83 -5.35 -10.84
CA ASP A 37 -1.70 -5.61 -9.69
C ASP A 37 -1.35 -4.71 -8.50
N VAL A 38 -0.06 -4.37 -8.34
CA VAL A 38 0.40 -3.43 -7.29
C VAL A 38 -0.06 -2.02 -7.60
N ASN A 39 0.03 -1.58 -8.86
CA ASN A 39 -0.42 -0.25 -9.27
C ASN A 39 -1.93 -0.10 -9.14
N GLN A 40 -2.69 -1.14 -9.50
CA GLN A 40 -4.14 -1.15 -9.30
C GLN A 40 -4.47 -1.07 -7.80
N SER A 41 -3.82 -1.88 -6.97
CA SER A 41 -4.02 -1.84 -5.52
C SER A 41 -3.66 -0.47 -4.93
N LEU A 42 -2.59 0.17 -5.39
CA LEU A 42 -2.21 1.51 -4.97
C LEU A 42 -3.29 2.54 -5.33
N ASN A 43 -3.83 2.51 -6.56
CA ASN A 43 -4.89 3.43 -6.96
C ASN A 43 -6.17 3.31 -6.10
N GLU A 44 -6.54 2.09 -5.74
CA GLU A 44 -7.67 1.84 -4.85
C GLU A 44 -7.37 2.38 -3.43
N LEU A 45 -6.17 2.13 -2.90
CA LEU A 45 -5.75 2.65 -1.60
C LEU A 45 -5.65 4.19 -1.56
N LEU A 46 -5.32 4.84 -2.68
CA LEU A 46 -5.37 6.29 -2.83
C LEU A 46 -6.82 6.79 -2.76
N SER A 47 -7.73 6.12 -3.47
CA SER A 47 -9.15 6.49 -3.52
C SER A 47 -9.81 6.38 -2.13
N GLU A 48 -9.38 5.40 -1.34
CA GLU A 48 -9.82 5.19 0.04
C GLU A 48 -9.08 6.09 1.05
N GLY A 49 -8.11 6.89 0.60
CA GLY A 49 -7.33 7.80 1.46
C GLY A 49 -6.35 7.09 2.41
N LEU A 50 -6.06 5.81 2.19
CA LEU A 50 -5.10 5.04 3.00
C LEU A 50 -3.65 5.24 2.55
N ALA A 51 -3.47 5.51 1.27
CA ALA A 51 -2.19 5.87 0.69
C ALA A 51 -2.24 7.30 0.15
N GLN A 52 -1.06 7.88 -0.06
CA GLN A 52 -0.90 9.16 -0.74
C GLN A 52 0.13 9.01 -1.85
N ALA A 53 -0.17 9.60 -3.00
CA ALA A 53 0.79 9.79 -4.09
C ALA A 53 1.54 11.11 -3.90
N ASN A 54 2.83 11.12 -4.19
CA ASN A 54 3.64 12.31 -4.14
C ASN A 54 3.24 13.26 -5.27
N SER A 55 2.92 14.51 -4.93
CA SER A 55 2.48 15.52 -5.90
C SER A 55 3.61 16.16 -6.71
N VAL A 56 4.87 15.98 -6.29
CA VAL A 56 6.06 16.57 -6.90
C VAL A 56 6.82 15.54 -7.74
N VAL A 57 6.94 14.31 -7.23
CA VAL A 57 7.68 13.22 -7.87
C VAL A 57 6.73 12.09 -8.21
N PHE A 58 6.42 11.94 -9.50
CA PHE A 58 5.51 10.90 -9.98
C PHE A 58 6.00 9.50 -9.64
N GLY A 59 5.06 8.61 -9.32
CA GLY A 59 5.33 7.20 -9.04
C GLY A 59 5.89 6.94 -7.64
N LEU A 60 5.78 7.90 -6.71
CA LEU A 60 6.08 7.69 -5.30
C LEU A 60 4.80 7.67 -4.46
N TYR A 61 4.74 6.71 -3.55
CA TYR A 61 3.59 6.44 -2.69
C TYR A 61 4.04 6.29 -1.24
N ARG A 62 3.17 6.63 -0.29
CA ARG A 62 3.37 6.41 1.15
C ARG A 62 2.05 6.21 1.86
N LEU A 63 2.09 5.76 3.11
CA LEU A 63 0.93 5.74 4.01
C LEU A 63 0.45 7.14 4.38
N THR A 64 -0.86 7.28 4.50
CA THR A 64 -1.47 8.39 5.24
C THR A 64 -1.59 8.03 6.72
N THR A 65 -1.91 9.00 7.57
CA THR A 65 -2.24 8.75 8.98
C THR A 65 -3.38 7.73 9.13
N LEU A 66 -4.39 7.80 8.26
CA LEU A 66 -5.49 6.84 8.24
C LEU A 66 -4.98 5.44 7.87
N GLY A 67 -4.19 5.32 6.80
CA GLY A 67 -3.56 4.07 6.39
C GLY A 67 -2.70 3.44 7.48
N THR A 68 -1.92 4.25 8.21
CA THR A 68 -1.14 3.79 9.38
C THR A 68 -2.05 3.24 10.47
N SER A 69 -3.14 3.94 10.81
CA SER A 69 -4.09 3.48 11.83
C SER A 69 -4.74 2.14 11.47
N ILE A 70 -5.17 1.99 10.22
CA ILE A 70 -5.78 0.75 9.69
C ILE A 70 -4.76 -0.38 9.69
N LYS A 71 -3.54 -0.11 9.20
CA LYS A 71 -2.42 -1.06 9.20
C LYS A 71 -2.16 -1.62 10.59
N THR A 72 -2.10 -0.78 11.62
CA THR A 72 -1.81 -1.22 12.99
C THR A 72 -3.01 -1.89 13.68
N THR A 73 -4.22 -1.36 13.49
CA THR A 73 -5.39 -1.76 14.29
C THR A 73 -6.14 -2.95 13.71
N GLU A 74 -6.20 -3.05 12.38
CA GLU A 74 -7.00 -4.04 11.66
C GLU A 74 -6.15 -5.15 11.03
N LEU A 75 -4.92 -4.83 10.60
CA LEU A 75 -4.03 -5.80 9.94
C LEU A 75 -2.85 -6.25 10.81
N GLY A 76 -2.47 -5.47 11.83
CA GLY A 76 -1.35 -5.76 12.74
C GLY A 76 -1.69 -6.73 13.88
N ARG A 77 -2.91 -7.25 13.95
CA ARG A 77 -3.32 -8.21 14.99
C ARG A 77 -2.97 -9.65 14.59
N ASN A 78 -1.69 -9.92 14.33
CA ASN A 78 -1.14 -11.27 14.14
C ASN A 78 0.38 -11.25 14.46
N GLU A 79 0.74 -10.75 15.65
CA GLU A 79 2.02 -11.03 16.30
C GLU A 79 1.82 -12.02 17.45
#